data_AF-A0A0J6SZ58-F1
#
_entry.id   AF-A0A0J6SZ58-F1
#
_cell.length_a   1.000
_cell.length_b   1.000
_cell.length_c   1.000
_cell.angle_alpha   90.00
_cell.angle_beta   90.00
_cell.angle_gamma   90.00
#
_symmetry.space_group_name_H-M   'P 1'
#
loop_
_entity.id
_entity.type
_entity.pdbx_description
1 polymer ?
#
loop_
_entity_poly.entity_id
_entity_poly.type
_entity_poly.pdbx_seq_one_letter_code
_entity_poly.pdbx_strand_id
1 'polypeptide(L)' 'MTFKNISNEVLRLDWVDFNGDLKSYGMVGPGQTKRQPTYQGHVWQWTRLPGTCINRYVAGKDSVV' A
#
# COMPACT_ATOMS: atom_id res chain seq x y z
N MET A 1 -2.81 7.20 -7.29
CA MET A 1 -3.21 5.78 -7.18
C MET A 1 -4.29 5.65 -6.13
N THR A 2 -5.21 4.70 -6.29
CA THR A 2 -6.33 4.48 -5.37
C THR A 2 -6.21 3.08 -4.78
N PHE A 3 -6.11 3.01 -3.45
CA PHE A 3 -5.95 1.77 -2.70
C PHE A 3 -7.26 1.44 -1.98
N LYS A 4 -7.83 0.28 -2.23
CA LYS A 4 -9.01 -0.21 -1.50
C LYS A 4 -8.61 -1.37 -0.61
N ASN A 5 -8.90 -1.27 0.68
CA ASN A 5 -8.77 -2.39 1.58
C ASN A 5 -10.01 -3.28 1.43
N ILE A 6 -9.85 -4.44 0.80
CA ILE A 6 -10.92 -5.44 0.62
C ILE A 6 -10.88 -6.55 1.68
N SER A 7 -9.96 -6.48 2.65
CA SER A 7 -9.95 -7.41 3.78
C SER A 7 -10.97 -7.01 4.84
N ASN A 8 -11.17 -7.90 5.81
CA ASN A 8 -11.97 -7.67 7.01
C ASN A 8 -11.15 -7.11 8.18
N GLU A 9 -9.94 -6.61 7.93
CA GLU A 9 -9.01 -6.12 8.95
C GLU A 9 -8.57 -4.68 8.69
N VAL A 10 -8.05 -4.01 9.71
CA VAL A 10 -7.38 -2.71 9.55
C VAL A 10 -5.95 -2.95 9.06
N LEU A 11 -5.61 -2.38 7.90
CA LEU A 11 -4.29 -2.51 7.30
C LEU A 11 -3.58 -1.16 7.25
N ARG A 12 -2.26 -1.17 7.42
CA ARG A 12 -1.42 0.02 7.20
C ARG A 12 -0.99 0.07 5.74
N LEU A 13 -1.08 1.24 5.13
CA LEU A 13 -0.53 1.49 3.81
C LEU A 13 0.88 2.08 3.97
N ASP A 14 1.89 1.38 3.51
CA ASP A 14 3.29 1.79 3.58
C ASP A 14 3.85 2.05 2.17
N TRP A 15 4.61 3.12 1.99
CA TRP A 15 5.50 3.30 0.84
C TRP A 15 6.85 2.71 1.18
N VAL A 16 7.40 1.87 0.31
CA VAL A 16 8.78 1.42 0.38
C VAL A 16 9.62 2.48 -0.31
N ASP A 17 10.43 3.20 0.45
CA ASP A 17 11.31 4.23 -0.11
C ASP A 17 12.50 3.61 -0.86
N PHE A 18 13.33 4.45 -1.46
CA PHE A 18 14.46 4.00 -2.28
C PHE A 18 15.55 3.27 -1.50
N ASN A 19 15.57 3.40 -0.18
CA ASN A 19 16.49 2.66 0.70
C ASN A 19 15.88 1.33 1.17
N GLY A 20 14.61 1.06 0.85
CA GLY A 20 13.88 -0.11 1.31
C GLY A 20 13.12 0.11 2.62
N ASP A 21 13.13 1.31 3.18
CA ASP A 21 12.45 1.59 4.44
C ASP A 21 10.95 1.81 4.23
N LEU A 22 10.16 1.35 5.19
CA LEU A 22 8.71 1.56 5.19
C LEU A 22 8.37 2.95 5.73
N LYS A 23 7.76 3.78 4.88
CA LYS A 23 7.15 5.05 5.26
C LYS A 23 5.64 4.85 5.37
N SER A 24 5.11 4.90 6.59
CA SER A 24 3.67 4.75 6.84
C SER A 24 2.89 5.95 6.33
N TYR A 25 1.88 5.66 5.52
CA TYR A 25 0.86 6.62 5.09
C TYR A 25 -0.44 6.44 5.87
N GLY A 26 -0.45 5.63 6.94
CA GLY A 26 -1.57 5.48 7.87
C GLY A 26 -2.43 4.24 7.66
N MET A 27 -3.43 4.09 8.53
CA MET A 27 -4.34 2.95 8.56
C MET A 27 -5.51 3.11 7.59
N VAL A 28 -5.98 2.00 7.05
CA VAL A 28 -7.17 1.90 6.19
C VAL A 28 -8.02 0.74 6.72
N GLY A 29 -9.23 1.07 7.15
CA GLY A 29 -10.17 0.08 7.69
C GLY A 29 -10.79 -0.81 6.60
N PRO A 30 -11.52 -1.86 7.02
CA PRO A 30 -12.22 -2.76 6.10
C PRO A 30 -13.15 -2.00 5.14
N GLY A 31 -13.07 -2.33 3.85
CA GLY A 31 -13.87 -1.70 2.79
C GLY A 31 -13.49 -0.26 2.45
N GLN A 32 -12.61 0.39 3.23
CA GLN A 32 -12.24 1.77 3.02
C GLN A 32 -11.26 1.92 1.84
N THR A 33 -11.28 3.12 1.26
CA THR A 33 -10.42 3.49 0.14
C THR A 33 -9.54 4.67 0.52
N LYS A 34 -8.29 4.65 0.09
CA LYS A 34 -7.32 5.73 0.25
C LYS A 34 -6.76 6.13 -1.10
N ARG A 35 -6.95 7.40 -1.47
CA ARG A 35 -6.35 8.00 -2.65
C ARG A 35 -5.02 8.62 -2.26
N GLN A 36 -3.95 8.18 -2.91
CA GLN A 36 -2.60 8.66 -2.63
C GLN A 36 -1.93 9.15 -3.92
N PRO A 37 -1.51 10.42 -3.99
CA PRO A 37 -0.59 10.90 -5.01
C PRO A 37 0.72 10.08 -4.95
N THR A 38 1.24 9.69 -6.10
CA THR A 38 2.44 8.85 -6.20
C THR A 38 3.10 9.06 -7.56
N TYR A 39 4.36 8.67 -7.68
CA TYR A 39 5.14 8.74 -8.92
C TYR A 39 5.41 7.35 -9.48
N GLN A 40 5.73 7.28 -10.77
CA GLN A 40 6.07 6.03 -11.44
C GLN A 40 7.25 5.34 -10.73
N GLY A 41 7.15 4.02 -10.55
CA GLY A 41 8.18 3.22 -9.88
C GLY A 41 8.07 3.18 -8.35
N HIS A 42 7.19 4.00 -7.73
CA HIS A 42 6.95 3.90 -6.29
C HIS A 42 6.37 2.54 -5.92
N VAL A 43 6.92 1.96 -4.87
CA VAL A 43 6.51 0.66 -4.37
C VAL A 43 5.64 0.85 -3.13
N TRP A 44 4.40 0.37 -3.18
CA TRP A 44 3.45 0.45 -2.09
C TRP A 44 3.18 -0.94 -1.51
N GLN A 45 2.94 -1.02 -0.21
CA GLN A 45 2.72 -2.26 0.51
C GLN A 45 1.54 -2.14 1.47
N TRP A 46 0.67 -3.15 1.49
CA TRP A 46 -0.24 -3.34 2.62
C TRP A 46 0.47 -4.12 3.72
N THR A 47 0.44 -3.57 4.93
CA THR A 47 1.05 -4.18 6.11
C THR A 47 -0.01 -4.44 7.17
N ARG A 48 -0.16 -5.70 7.59
CA ARG A 48 -0.91 -6.10 8.78
C ARG A 48 -0.03 -5.92 10.01
N LEU A 49 -0.54 -5.24 11.04
CA LEU A 49 0.17 -5.16 12.30
C LEU A 49 0.25 -6.54 12.98
N PRO A 50 1.40 -6.91 13.57
CA PRO A 50 2.52 -6.03 13.94
C PRO A 50 3.60 -5.75 12.85
N GLY A 51 3.48 -6.24 11.62
CA GLY A 51 4.47 -5.95 10.57
C GLY A 51 4.46 -6.89 9.36
N THR A 52 3.44 -7.73 9.21
CA THR A 52 3.35 -8.70 8.13
C THR A 52 2.98 -7.99 6.82
N CYS A 53 3.86 -8.08 5.82
CA CYS A 53 3.54 -7.69 4.45
C CYS A 53 2.46 -8.62 3.88
N ILE A 54 1.35 -8.06 3.41
CA ILE A 54 0.31 -8.81 2.71
C ILE A 54 0.62 -8.86 1.21
N ASN A 55 0.89 -7.71 0.61
CA ASN A 55 1.17 -7.59 -0.81
C ASN A 55 1.85 -6.25 -1.14
N ARG A 56 2.31 -6.13 -2.38
CA ARG A 56 3.06 -5.00 -2.88
C ARG A 56 2.62 -4.62 -4.29
N TYR A 57 2.62 -3.33 -4.57
CA TYR A 57 2.18 -2.75 -5.84
C TYR A 57 3.21 -1.74 -6.33
N VAL A 58 3.49 -1.72 -7.63
CA VAL A 58 4.36 -0.72 -8.25
C VAL A 58 3.50 0.29 -8.98
N ALA A 59 3.58 1.56 -8.59
CA ALA A 59 2.86 2.63 -9.25
C ALA A 59 3.36 2.81 -10.70
N GLY A 60 2.42 2.90 -11.64
CA GLY A 60 2.72 3.13 -13.06
C GLY A 60 3.19 1.89 -13.83
N LYS A 61 3.12 0.69 -13.25
CA LYS A 61 3.01 -0.54 -14.05
C LYS A 61 1.54 -0.84 -14.25
N ASP A 62 1.07 -0.78 -15.51
CA ASP A 62 -0.18 -1.43 -15.89
C ASP A 62 -0.04 -2.91 -15.51
N SER A 63 -0.80 -3.33 -14.50
CA SER A 63 -0.84 -4.72 -14.09
C SER A 63 -1.69 -5.48 -15.11
N VAL A 64 -1.12 -5.72 -16.29
CA VAL A 64 -1.60 -6.75 -17.21
C VAL A 64 -0.73 -7.97 -16.96
N VAL A 65 -1.16 -8.84 -16.04
CA VAL A 65 -1.41 -10.30 -16.18
C VAL A 65 -2.12 -10.75 -14.90
#